data_AF-A0A2H3BL78-F1
#
_entry.id   AF-A0A2H3BL78-F1
#
_cell.length_a   1.000
_cell.length_b   1.000
_cell.length_c   1.000
_cell.angle_alpha   90.00
_cell.angle_beta   90.00
_cell.angle_gamma   90.00
#
_symmetry.space_group_name_H-M   'P 1'
#
loop_
_entity.id
_entity.type
_entity.pdbx_description
1 polymer ?
#
loop_
_entity_poly.entity_id
_entity_poly.type
_entity_poly.pdbx_seq_one_letter_code
_entity_poly.pdbx_strand_id
1 'polypeptide(L)'
;MPPKRKTPAKTPSSSPRKPVTRASSTAQSPTKYTPRTRGRQPQIRPTSPDTEDGDGGETSSEDELDILPKSRQSSAEAALPKRSALKRRIVDDDSSAEPQRSPAKKARIKATSTTTPKRRTTREHSRVCSPTPPPTSPSKRSRTLINLASGSLPLQFHECLNSQKYAILHALRNMSNIQLEDNTEDDDDVDQTNTSTSQNLDELLGGTVERGEGNSCLLLGPRGTGKSMMLERALSKVSSGNSPPIIIRLSGWVQQNDRLAMREIARQLREQTGASFLSAEDEEQTHNNDDEPNPFIDAPTDNSETFAEPSSTHLPALIAVLPTLSRASIIILEGFDLFALHARQALLYCLLDTAQSCRAGAGSKGLAVVGLTTRIDTINLLEKRVKSRFSGRILRVAPHTMEYWRRLAKAILCVPIDEDAFTDEEDLAQWRTTWETRVQQFLDDKSTLQILSETFSITKDMRMFATLLTSMVVALSPEAPWPTSSQLLTSVETHRARPLYPYLHNLPYSAICLLIASVHASTAGYSVVTFEMLHQYFRDQVRSSTAAPVQINGGSIGMTFETLVAAKMFVLVAAPSWNTAKEFLKYICVVEREDVKKAVDKGGMIPLKKWLHKAQ
;
A
#
# COMPACT_ATOMS: atom_id res chain seq x y z
N MET A 1 47.44 50.21 30.62
CA MET A 1 47.93 51.51 31.15
C MET A 1 47.30 52.67 30.34
N PRO A 2 47.45 53.96 30.70
CA PRO A 2 46.51 55.07 30.36
C PRO A 2 46.89 55.81 29.03
N PRO A 3 46.23 56.93 28.60
CA PRO A 3 45.23 57.80 29.26
C PRO A 3 43.94 58.13 28.46
N LYS A 4 42.79 58.41 29.12
CA LYS A 4 42.19 59.73 29.51
C LYS A 4 42.08 60.74 28.34
N ARG A 5 41.02 61.53 28.14
CA ARG A 5 39.89 62.04 28.99
C ARG A 5 38.73 62.43 28.01
N LYS A 6 37.57 63.07 28.28
CA LYS A 6 36.95 63.85 29.39
C LYS A 6 35.42 63.95 29.14
N THR A 7 34.59 64.27 30.15
CA THR A 7 33.24 64.86 30.00
C THR A 7 33.18 66.28 30.58
N PRO A 8 32.12 67.08 30.32
CA PRO A 8 31.10 67.30 31.35
C PRO A 8 29.65 67.47 30.81
N ALA A 9 28.68 67.68 31.70
CA ALA A 9 27.24 67.76 31.38
C ALA A 9 26.59 69.11 31.72
N LYS A 10 25.39 69.39 31.17
CA LYS A 10 24.28 70.12 31.86
C LYS A 10 22.95 70.13 31.08
N THR A 11 21.86 70.04 31.83
CA THR A 11 20.45 70.39 31.52
C THR A 11 20.24 71.93 31.76
N PRO A 12 19.08 72.60 31.47
CA PRO A 12 17.69 72.07 31.47
C PRO A 12 16.62 72.71 30.53
N SER A 13 15.40 72.16 30.62
CA SER A 13 14.05 72.78 30.50
C SER A 13 13.68 73.69 29.31
N SER A 14 12.60 73.34 28.60
CA SER A 14 11.29 74.03 28.76
C SER A 14 10.18 73.40 27.88
N SER A 15 8.92 73.70 28.23
CA SER A 15 7.73 73.55 27.38
C SER A 15 6.96 74.88 27.44
N PRO A 16 6.07 75.23 26.49
CA PRO A 16 4.65 74.80 26.62
C PRO A 16 3.78 74.80 25.34
N ARG A 17 2.67 74.01 25.31
CA ARG A 17 1.26 74.48 25.19
C ARG A 17 0.24 73.37 24.80
N LYS A 18 -0.98 73.54 25.32
CA LYS A 18 -2.28 72.87 25.05
C LYS A 18 -3.17 73.86 24.23
N PRO A 19 -4.40 73.58 23.70
CA PRO A 19 -5.50 72.77 24.30
C PRO A 19 -6.44 71.94 23.35
N VAL A 20 -7.05 70.81 23.81
CA VAL A 20 -8.46 70.58 24.27
C VAL A 20 -9.53 70.72 23.16
N THR A 21 -10.38 69.73 22.83
CA THR A 21 -11.53 69.09 23.56
C THR A 21 -11.62 67.55 23.29
N ARG A 22 -12.25 66.61 24.03
CA ARG A 22 -13.50 66.44 24.85
C ARG A 22 -14.83 66.47 24.02
N ALA A 23 -15.81 65.57 24.16
CA ALA A 23 -15.99 64.30 24.90
C ALA A 23 -17.26 63.54 24.40
N SER A 24 -17.46 62.27 24.82
CA SER A 24 -18.76 61.55 24.97
C SER A 24 -19.67 61.30 23.73
N SER A 25 -20.57 60.30 23.66
CA SER A 25 -20.76 59.01 24.37
C SER A 25 -21.94 58.18 23.79
N THR A 26 -21.97 56.86 24.03
CA THR A 26 -23.19 56.01 24.15
C THR A 26 -23.87 55.44 22.88
N ALA A 27 -23.80 54.10 22.77
CA ALA A 27 -24.69 53.08 22.17
C ALA A 27 -25.77 53.41 21.11
N GLN A 28 -25.83 52.57 20.05
CA GLN A 28 -27.00 51.71 19.74
C GLN A 28 -26.74 50.69 18.61
N SER A 29 -27.61 49.69 18.49
CA SER A 29 -27.76 48.70 17.40
C SER A 29 -29.26 48.26 17.34
N PRO A 30 -29.76 47.42 16.40
CA PRO A 30 -29.19 46.90 15.15
C PRO A 30 -30.15 46.98 13.92
N THR A 31 -29.65 46.76 12.70
CA THR A 31 -30.43 46.32 11.50
C THR A 31 -29.52 45.48 10.59
N LYS A 32 -29.82 44.20 10.30
CA LYS A 32 -30.85 43.64 9.39
C LYS A 32 -30.73 44.11 7.93
N TYR A 33 -30.18 43.26 7.07
CA TYR A 33 -30.46 43.24 5.62
C TYR A 33 -30.37 41.81 5.05
N THR A 34 -31.44 41.36 4.40
CA THR A 34 -31.52 40.17 3.51
C THR A 34 -32.55 40.48 2.40
N PRO A 35 -32.81 39.60 1.43
CA PRO A 35 -32.17 39.66 0.12
C PRO A 35 -33.15 40.07 -1.00
N ARG A 36 -32.65 40.23 -2.24
CA ARG A 36 -33.50 40.38 -3.44
C ARG A 36 -33.07 39.45 -4.57
N THR A 37 -34.06 38.75 -5.12
CA THR A 37 -33.93 37.83 -6.25
C THR A 37 -34.52 38.42 -7.53
N ARG A 38 -33.87 38.11 -8.67
CA ARG A 38 -34.29 38.17 -10.10
C ARG A 38 -32.99 38.22 -10.93
N GLY A 39 -32.75 37.47 -11.99
CA GLY A 39 -33.59 36.47 -12.66
C GLY A 39 -34.04 36.94 -14.05
N ARG A 40 -33.23 36.69 -15.08
CA ARG A 40 -33.61 36.74 -16.51
C ARG A 40 -32.57 36.02 -17.39
N GLN A 41 -33.00 35.62 -18.59
CA GLN A 41 -32.21 34.90 -19.60
C GLN A 41 -31.42 35.86 -20.50
N PRO A 42 -30.34 35.41 -21.15
CA PRO A 42 -29.87 35.95 -22.42
C PRO A 42 -30.53 35.21 -23.61
N GLN A 43 -30.90 35.94 -24.66
CA GLN A 43 -31.14 35.40 -26.01
C GLN A 43 -29.89 35.59 -26.89
N ILE A 44 -29.78 34.83 -27.98
CA ILE A 44 -28.71 34.97 -28.98
C ILE A 44 -29.34 35.08 -30.38
N ARG A 45 -28.93 36.11 -31.14
CA ARG A 45 -29.08 36.26 -32.61
C ARG A 45 -28.00 37.28 -33.05
N PRO A 46 -27.25 37.04 -34.13
CA PRO A 46 -27.70 37.33 -35.50
C PRO A 46 -27.60 36.07 -36.38
N THR A 47 -27.65 36.04 -37.73
CA THR A 47 -27.84 37.07 -38.79
C THR A 47 -28.71 36.44 -39.92
N SER A 48 -28.74 37.05 -41.11
CA SER A 48 -29.02 36.42 -42.41
C SER A 48 -28.12 37.06 -43.49
N PRO A 49 -27.86 36.43 -44.65
CA PRO A 49 -26.80 36.83 -45.59
C PRO A 49 -27.28 37.61 -46.83
N ASP A 50 -26.32 38.15 -47.57
CA ASP A 50 -26.44 38.65 -48.95
C ASP A 50 -25.65 37.74 -49.92
N THR A 51 -25.91 37.86 -51.23
CA THR A 51 -25.32 37.05 -52.33
C THR A 51 -24.61 37.93 -53.36
N GLU A 52 -23.54 37.43 -53.99
CA GLU A 52 -23.37 37.33 -55.47
C GLU A 52 -21.98 36.77 -55.89
N ASP A 53 -22.03 35.92 -56.92
CA ASP A 53 -21.06 35.47 -57.95
C ASP A 53 -19.52 35.51 -57.79
N GLY A 54 -18.88 34.40 -58.20
CA GLY A 54 -17.43 34.27 -58.46
C GLY A 54 -17.06 32.90 -59.07
N ASP A 55 -16.42 32.88 -60.23
CA ASP A 55 -16.15 31.67 -61.05
C ASP A 55 -14.79 30.99 -60.76
N GLY A 56 -14.69 29.68 -61.08
CA GLY A 56 -13.42 28.99 -61.37
C GLY A 56 -13.10 27.68 -60.60
N GLY A 57 -12.82 26.60 -61.35
CA GLY A 57 -11.73 25.65 -60.97
C GLY A 57 -12.06 24.21 -60.52
N GLU A 58 -12.32 23.33 -61.49
CA GLU A 58 -11.80 21.94 -61.61
C GLU A 58 -11.76 20.91 -60.43
N THR A 59 -12.55 19.84 -60.63
CA THR A 59 -12.20 18.38 -60.50
C THR A 59 -12.36 17.54 -59.21
N SER A 60 -13.04 16.40 -59.42
CA SER A 60 -12.88 15.04 -58.84
C SER A 60 -13.52 14.65 -57.48
N SER A 61 -14.34 13.58 -57.56
CA SER A 61 -14.77 12.60 -56.52
C SER A 61 -15.18 13.15 -55.14
N GLU A 62 -16.48 13.29 -54.85
CA GLU A 62 -17.43 12.22 -54.47
C GLU A 62 -17.24 11.70 -53.03
N ASP A 63 -18.08 12.19 -52.10
CA ASP A 63 -18.48 11.47 -50.89
C ASP A 63 -19.87 11.95 -50.41
N GLU A 64 -20.58 11.07 -49.68
CA GLU A 64 -21.90 11.23 -49.01
C GLU A 64 -23.15 11.79 -49.75
N LEU A 65 -24.29 11.12 -49.50
CA LEU A 65 -25.65 11.65 -49.64
C LEU A 65 -26.37 11.52 -48.28
N ASP A 66 -26.68 12.66 -47.65
CA ASP A 66 -27.31 12.72 -46.32
C ASP A 66 -28.78 13.20 -46.39
N ILE A 67 -29.71 12.46 -45.75
CA ILE A 67 -31.10 12.91 -45.52
C ILE A 67 -31.61 12.43 -44.15
N LEU A 68 -31.81 13.39 -43.26
CA LEU A 68 -32.52 13.31 -41.97
C LEU A 68 -33.69 14.33 -41.96
N PRO A 69 -34.52 14.45 -40.90
CA PRO A 69 -35.26 13.40 -40.17
C PRO A 69 -36.74 13.80 -39.91
N LYS A 70 -37.55 12.94 -39.27
CA LYS A 70 -38.50 13.39 -38.20
C LYS A 70 -39.06 12.28 -37.28
N SER A 71 -39.35 12.71 -36.06
CA SER A 71 -39.72 11.97 -34.85
C SER A 71 -40.94 11.03 -34.89
N ARG A 72 -40.90 9.96 -34.08
CA ARG A 72 -41.81 9.77 -32.92
C ARG A 72 -41.29 8.72 -31.92
N GLN A 73 -41.96 8.63 -30.76
CA GLN A 73 -41.56 7.83 -29.58
C GLN A 73 -42.42 6.54 -29.47
N SER A 74 -41.84 5.40 -29.06
CA SER A 74 -42.42 4.47 -28.05
C SER A 74 -41.63 3.16 -27.85
N SER A 75 -41.28 2.86 -26.60
CA SER A 75 -41.16 1.53 -25.93
C SER A 75 -41.06 0.20 -26.72
N ALA A 76 -39.90 -0.47 -26.58
CA ALA A 76 -39.72 -1.93 -26.36
C ALA A 76 -38.28 -2.13 -25.82
N GLU A 77 -38.06 -2.57 -24.59
CA GLU A 77 -38.00 -3.98 -24.14
C GLU A 77 -36.90 -4.81 -24.85
N ALA A 78 -35.72 -4.89 -24.25
CA ALA A 78 -34.55 -5.61 -24.78
C ALA A 78 -34.36 -6.96 -24.08
N ALA A 79 -34.43 -8.06 -24.84
CA ALA A 79 -34.28 -9.41 -24.33
C ALA A 79 -32.81 -9.85 -24.19
N LEU A 80 -32.47 -10.53 -23.09
CA LEU A 80 -31.16 -11.14 -22.86
C LEU A 80 -31.09 -12.57 -23.44
N PRO A 81 -29.93 -13.00 -23.99
CA PRO A 81 -29.79 -14.32 -24.62
C PRO A 81 -29.75 -15.47 -23.60
N LYS A 82 -30.37 -16.59 -23.96
CA LYS A 82 -30.52 -17.78 -23.10
C LYS A 82 -29.22 -18.59 -23.05
N ARG A 83 -28.72 -18.90 -21.85
CA ARG A 83 -27.72 -19.97 -21.65
C ARG A 83 -28.39 -21.34 -21.71
N SER A 84 -27.81 -22.26 -22.48
CA SER A 84 -28.28 -23.64 -22.60
C SER A 84 -27.82 -24.50 -21.42
N ALA A 85 -28.70 -25.39 -20.94
CA ALA A 85 -28.40 -26.35 -19.89
C ALA A 85 -27.97 -27.69 -20.48
N LEU A 86 -26.87 -28.27 -19.98
CA LEU A 86 -26.44 -29.63 -20.33
C LEU A 86 -26.64 -30.57 -19.13
N LYS A 87 -27.39 -31.65 -19.34
CA LYS A 87 -27.71 -32.65 -18.31
C LYS A 87 -26.46 -33.49 -17.99
N ARG A 88 -26.16 -33.69 -16.71
CA ARG A 88 -25.40 -34.88 -16.28
C ARG A 88 -26.36 -36.06 -16.14
N ARG A 89 -25.93 -37.26 -16.56
CA ARG A 89 -26.68 -38.51 -16.34
C ARG A 89 -26.44 -39.03 -14.93
N ILE A 90 -27.43 -39.72 -14.40
CA ILE A 90 -27.32 -40.63 -13.26
C ILE A 90 -26.91 -42.00 -13.81
N VAL A 91 -26.04 -42.70 -13.10
CA VAL A 91 -25.87 -44.16 -13.15
C VAL A 91 -25.67 -44.60 -11.71
N ASP A 92 -26.52 -45.51 -11.26
CA ASP A 92 -26.48 -46.11 -9.94
C ASP A 92 -25.57 -47.35 -9.93
N ASP A 93 -24.98 -47.69 -8.78
CA ASP A 93 -24.72 -49.09 -8.41
C ASP A 93 -24.74 -49.25 -6.87
N ASP A 94 -24.99 -50.46 -6.39
CA ASP A 94 -25.45 -50.75 -5.01
C ASP A 94 -24.55 -51.76 -4.27
N SER A 95 -24.32 -51.54 -2.97
CA SER A 95 -23.86 -52.59 -2.05
C SER A 95 -24.13 -52.25 -0.58
N SER A 96 -25.30 -52.70 -0.11
CA SER A 96 -25.72 -52.77 1.29
C SER A 96 -24.72 -53.44 2.25
N ALA A 97 -24.61 -52.94 3.50
CA ALA A 97 -24.42 -53.78 4.72
C ALA A 97 -24.57 -53.01 6.06
N GLU A 98 -25.74 -53.12 6.69
CA GLU A 98 -25.94 -53.10 8.17
C GLU A 98 -26.66 -54.44 8.52
N PRO A 99 -26.74 -54.98 9.77
CA PRO A 99 -27.17 -54.22 10.97
C PRO A 99 -26.82 -54.77 12.40
N GLN A 100 -27.34 -54.08 13.43
CA GLN A 100 -27.76 -54.53 14.80
C GLN A 100 -26.81 -54.70 16.03
N ARG A 101 -27.05 -53.81 17.01
CA ARG A 101 -27.47 -54.04 18.43
C ARG A 101 -26.60 -54.80 19.47
N SER A 102 -26.08 -54.02 20.43
CA SER A 102 -26.30 -54.07 21.92
C SER A 102 -26.83 -55.36 22.60
N PRO A 103 -26.32 -55.75 23.81
CA PRO A 103 -26.79 -55.11 25.06
C PRO A 103 -25.78 -55.04 26.25
N ALA A 104 -26.17 -54.40 27.36
CA ALA A 104 -25.35 -54.17 28.58
C ALA A 104 -25.86 -54.94 29.83
N LYS A 105 -25.05 -55.00 30.92
CA LYS A 105 -25.53 -55.26 32.32
C LYS A 105 -24.45 -55.08 33.43
N LYS A 106 -24.75 -54.18 34.41
CA LYS A 106 -24.39 -54.24 35.87
C LYS A 106 -22.87 -54.09 36.21
N ALA A 107 -22.39 -53.67 37.40
CA ALA A 107 -22.94 -53.32 38.73
C ALA A 107 -21.89 -52.46 39.54
N ARG A 108 -22.08 -51.88 40.75
CA ARG A 108 -23.26 -51.43 41.55
C ARG A 108 -22.82 -50.77 42.91
N ILE A 109 -22.90 -49.42 43.05
CA ILE A 109 -23.15 -48.67 44.34
C ILE A 109 -21.94 -48.65 45.36
N LYS A 110 -21.64 -47.68 46.27
CA LYS A 110 -22.37 -46.59 46.99
C LYS A 110 -21.44 -45.40 47.43
N ALA A 111 -21.97 -44.16 47.44
CA ALA A 111 -21.81 -43.01 48.38
C ALA A 111 -20.42 -42.57 48.97
N THR A 112 -20.19 -41.36 49.55
CA THR A 112 -21.10 -40.29 50.05
C THR A 112 -20.45 -38.87 50.06
N SER A 113 -21.28 -37.82 50.01
CA SER A 113 -21.12 -36.46 50.61
C SER A 113 -19.85 -35.60 50.41
N THR A 114 -19.99 -34.59 49.55
CA THR A 114 -19.95 -33.14 49.87
C THR A 114 -19.03 -32.60 50.99
N THR A 115 -18.02 -31.78 50.66
CA THR A 115 -17.93 -30.36 51.09
C THR A 115 -16.75 -29.60 50.45
N THR A 116 -16.97 -28.31 50.18
CA THR A 116 -15.96 -27.25 49.96
C THR A 116 -16.15 -26.21 51.10
N PRO A 117 -15.36 -25.10 51.29
CA PRO A 117 -14.43 -24.44 50.35
C PRO A 117 -13.16 -23.79 50.98
N LYS A 118 -12.55 -22.84 50.23
CA LYS A 118 -11.62 -21.75 50.60
C LYS A 118 -10.09 -22.00 50.63
N ARG A 119 -9.47 -21.71 49.48
CA ARG A 119 -8.55 -20.56 49.26
C ARG A 119 -7.67 -20.14 50.46
N ARG A 120 -6.35 -20.26 50.30
CA ARG A 120 -5.33 -19.55 51.11
C ARG A 120 -4.24 -18.99 50.20
N THR A 121 -3.71 -17.82 50.53
CA THR A 121 -2.68 -17.09 49.77
C THR A 121 -1.52 -16.67 50.68
N THR A 122 -0.31 -16.53 50.14
CA THR A 122 0.89 -15.91 50.77
C THR A 122 1.42 -16.62 52.04
N ARG A 123 2.73 -16.68 52.33
CA ARG A 123 3.82 -15.70 52.12
C ARG A 123 5.16 -16.40 51.83
N GLU A 124 6.16 -15.62 51.41
CA GLU A 124 7.57 -16.04 51.24
C GLU A 124 8.31 -16.09 52.59
N HIS A 125 9.51 -16.71 52.61
CA HIS A 125 10.75 -16.05 53.05
C HIS A 125 11.99 -16.82 52.56
N SER A 126 13.13 -16.11 52.49
CA SER A 126 14.36 -16.49 51.79
C SER A 126 15.37 -17.28 52.63
N ARG A 127 16.28 -17.99 51.94
CA ARG A 127 17.69 -18.22 52.36
C ARG A 127 18.57 -18.56 51.16
N VAL A 128 19.87 -18.31 51.29
CA VAL A 128 20.89 -18.40 50.22
C VAL A 128 21.93 -19.47 50.56
N CYS A 129 22.30 -20.32 49.59
CA CYS A 129 23.66 -20.85 49.46
C CYS A 129 23.89 -21.46 48.05
N SER A 130 25.14 -21.67 47.67
CA SER A 130 25.58 -22.18 46.36
C SER A 130 25.61 -23.71 46.28
N PRO A 131 25.75 -24.27 45.06
CA PRO A 131 26.90 -25.16 44.82
C PRO A 131 27.58 -25.00 43.45
N THR A 132 28.86 -25.37 43.38
CA THR A 132 29.61 -25.61 42.12
C THR A 132 29.75 -27.11 41.83
N PRO A 133 29.66 -27.55 40.56
CA PRO A 133 29.98 -28.92 40.15
C PRO A 133 31.46 -29.08 39.71
N PRO A 134 32.04 -30.30 39.80
CA PRO A 134 33.37 -30.61 39.27
C PRO A 134 33.33 -30.92 37.75
N PRO A 135 34.47 -30.87 37.04
CA PRO A 135 34.54 -31.16 35.61
C PRO A 135 34.47 -32.67 35.31
N THR A 136 33.85 -33.03 34.19
CA THR A 136 33.84 -34.39 33.63
C THR A 136 34.19 -34.41 32.14
N SER A 137 34.76 -35.53 31.69
CA SER A 137 35.42 -35.72 30.39
C SER A 137 34.46 -35.70 29.18
N PRO A 138 34.95 -35.50 27.95
CA PRO A 138 34.08 -35.41 26.76
C PRO A 138 33.33 -36.72 26.49
N SER A 139 32.00 -36.66 26.62
CA SER A 139 31.10 -37.74 26.23
C SER A 139 31.01 -37.85 24.71
N LYS A 140 31.03 -39.09 24.18
CA LYS A 140 30.77 -39.35 22.75
C LYS A 140 29.29 -39.08 22.46
N ARG A 141 28.97 -37.87 21.99
CA ARG A 141 27.64 -37.46 21.52
C ARG A 141 27.14 -38.47 20.48
N SER A 142 26.04 -39.16 20.77
CA SER A 142 25.45 -40.12 19.85
C SER A 142 24.84 -39.40 18.64
N ARG A 143 25.48 -39.55 17.47
CA ARG A 143 25.05 -38.93 16.20
C ARG A 143 23.56 -39.19 15.94
N THR A 144 22.76 -38.13 16.05
CA THR A 144 21.30 -38.16 15.88
C THR A 144 20.98 -37.59 14.51
N LEU A 145 21.00 -38.46 13.49
CA LEU A 145 20.67 -38.09 12.12
C LEU A 145 19.27 -37.44 12.05
N ILE A 146 19.09 -36.46 11.17
CA ILE A 146 17.75 -35.90 10.89
C ILE A 146 16.91 -37.00 10.26
N ASN A 147 15.96 -37.55 11.03
CA ASN A 147 15.02 -38.54 10.53
C ASN A 147 13.90 -37.81 9.74
N LEU A 148 13.85 -38.02 8.43
CA LEU A 148 12.86 -37.35 7.57
C LEU A 148 11.40 -37.76 7.90
N ALA A 149 11.17 -38.88 8.58
CA ALA A 149 9.83 -39.33 8.96
C ALA A 149 9.31 -38.71 10.28
N SER A 150 10.16 -38.13 11.12
CA SER A 150 9.73 -37.45 12.35
C SER A 150 9.41 -35.98 12.10
N GLY A 151 8.22 -35.53 12.51
CA GLY A 151 7.80 -34.12 12.41
C GLY A 151 8.59 -33.18 13.34
N SER A 152 8.92 -33.65 14.54
CA SER A 152 9.71 -32.90 15.53
C SER A 152 11.21 -32.88 15.18
N LEU A 153 11.80 -31.70 15.16
CA LEU A 153 13.23 -31.51 14.92
C LEU A 153 14.07 -31.83 16.18
N PRO A 154 15.20 -32.55 16.09
CA PRO A 154 16.12 -32.74 17.22
C PRO A 154 16.73 -31.41 17.69
N LEU A 155 16.93 -31.25 19.00
CA LEU A 155 17.37 -30.00 19.65
C LEU A 155 18.60 -29.34 18.99
N GLN A 156 19.57 -30.15 18.54
CA GLN A 156 20.81 -29.66 17.90
C GLN A 156 20.57 -28.86 16.60
N PHE A 157 19.45 -29.07 15.91
CA PHE A 157 19.11 -28.35 14.67
C PHE A 157 18.14 -27.19 14.89
N HIS A 158 17.71 -26.90 16.14
CA HIS A 158 16.79 -25.78 16.41
C HIS A 158 17.46 -24.42 16.11
N GLU A 159 18.76 -24.32 16.38
CA GLU A 159 19.56 -23.14 16.07
C GLU A 159 19.78 -23.00 14.55
N CYS A 160 20.05 -24.12 13.86
CA CYS A 160 20.09 -24.16 12.38
C CYS A 160 18.77 -23.67 11.75
N LEU A 161 17.61 -24.12 12.26
CA LEU A 161 16.29 -23.66 11.80
C LEU A 161 16.09 -22.16 12.05
N ASN A 162 16.47 -21.64 13.22
CA ASN A 162 16.32 -20.22 13.53
C ASN A 162 17.23 -19.33 12.66
N SER A 163 18.49 -19.73 12.43
CA SER A 163 19.41 -19.02 11.56
C SER A 163 18.99 -19.11 10.09
N GLN A 164 18.48 -20.26 9.63
CA GLN A 164 17.86 -20.40 8.30
C GLN A 164 16.64 -19.47 8.16
N LYS A 165 15.74 -19.42 9.15
CA LYS A 165 14.61 -18.49 9.16
C LYS A 165 15.07 -17.03 9.08
N TYR A 166 16.12 -16.65 9.83
CA TYR A 166 16.66 -15.29 9.79
C TYR A 166 17.25 -14.95 8.40
N ALA A 167 18.05 -15.85 7.83
CA ALA A 167 18.64 -15.69 6.50
C ALA A 167 17.57 -15.55 5.40
N ILE A 168 16.54 -16.40 5.42
CA ILE A 168 15.41 -16.33 4.48
C ILE A 168 14.63 -15.02 4.65
N LEU A 169 14.34 -14.59 5.88
CA LEU A 169 13.60 -13.34 6.12
C LEU A 169 14.43 -12.10 5.74
N HIS A 170 15.75 -12.14 5.91
CA HIS A 170 16.66 -11.11 5.43
C HIS A 170 16.70 -11.04 3.89
N ALA A 171 16.76 -12.19 3.21
CA ALA A 171 16.71 -12.27 1.75
C ALA A 171 15.35 -11.85 1.17
N LEU A 172 14.23 -12.20 1.83
CA LEU A 172 12.89 -11.73 1.47
C LEU A 172 12.74 -10.21 1.56
N ARG A 173 13.41 -9.58 2.53
CA ARG A 173 13.48 -8.11 2.64
C ARG A 173 14.38 -7.49 1.56
N ASN A 174 15.54 -8.09 1.31
CA ASN A 174 16.59 -7.56 0.44
C ASN A 174 16.68 -8.33 -0.90
N MET A 175 15.51 -8.62 -1.49
CA MET A 175 15.35 -9.50 -2.66
C MET A 175 16.14 -9.06 -3.90
N SER A 176 16.52 -7.78 -3.99
CA SER A 176 17.45 -7.26 -5.00
C SER A 176 18.76 -8.05 -5.06
N ASN A 177 19.29 -8.44 -3.90
CA ASN A 177 20.64 -8.99 -3.80
C ASN A 177 20.71 -10.48 -4.20
N ILE A 178 19.56 -11.13 -4.36
CA ILE A 178 19.47 -12.51 -4.86
C ILE A 178 19.76 -12.48 -6.36
N GLN A 179 20.92 -13.00 -6.74
CA GLN A 179 21.20 -13.34 -8.13
C GLN A 179 20.52 -14.69 -8.43
N LEU A 180 19.93 -14.79 -9.61
CA LEU A 180 19.49 -16.06 -10.19
C LEU A 180 20.45 -16.37 -11.33
N GLU A 181 20.73 -17.64 -11.55
CA GLU A 181 21.48 -18.08 -12.73
C GLU A 181 20.54 -18.03 -13.94
N ASP A 182 20.92 -17.22 -14.93
CA ASP A 182 20.19 -17.06 -16.19
C ASP A 182 20.43 -18.32 -17.06
N ASN A 183 19.55 -19.31 -16.95
CA ASN A 183 19.56 -20.51 -17.80
C ASN A 183 19.04 -20.14 -19.21
N THR A 184 19.93 -19.58 -20.02
CA THR A 184 19.67 -19.02 -21.36
C THR A 184 19.07 -19.96 -22.41
N GLU A 185 18.86 -21.24 -22.10
CA GLU A 185 18.40 -22.27 -23.04
C GLU A 185 16.86 -22.48 -23.00
N ASP A 186 16.19 -22.13 -21.89
CA ASP A 186 14.74 -22.36 -21.66
C ASP A 186 13.95 -21.07 -21.28
N ASP A 187 14.58 -19.90 -21.26
CA ASP A 187 13.95 -18.66 -20.75
C ASP A 187 12.96 -18.01 -21.76
N ASP A 188 11.68 -17.87 -21.35
CA ASP A 188 10.59 -17.24 -22.11
C ASP A 188 10.91 -15.80 -22.57
N ASP A 189 10.35 -15.36 -23.71
CA ASP A 189 10.44 -14.00 -24.29
C ASP A 189 10.28 -12.86 -23.25
N VAL A 190 9.45 -13.09 -22.24
CA VAL A 190 9.12 -12.14 -21.17
C VAL A 190 10.31 -11.91 -20.23
N ASP A 191 11.02 -12.97 -19.85
CA ASP A 191 12.18 -12.84 -18.97
C ASP A 191 13.42 -12.42 -19.77
N GLN A 192 13.57 -12.82 -21.03
CA GLN A 192 14.53 -12.21 -21.97
C GLN A 192 14.36 -10.68 -22.08
N THR A 193 13.11 -10.20 -22.14
CA THR A 193 12.79 -8.75 -22.13
C THR A 193 13.22 -8.07 -20.83
N ASN A 194 13.07 -8.74 -19.68
CA ASN A 194 13.50 -8.22 -18.39
C ASN A 194 15.04 -8.23 -18.23
N THR A 195 15.73 -9.28 -18.66
CA THR A 195 17.20 -9.40 -18.61
C THR A 195 17.87 -8.39 -19.52
N SER A 196 17.42 -8.27 -20.77
CA SER A 196 17.89 -7.20 -21.68
C SER A 196 17.58 -5.79 -21.14
N THR A 197 16.43 -5.59 -20.48
CA THR A 197 16.12 -4.31 -19.81
C THR A 197 17.08 -4.02 -18.64
N SER A 198 17.50 -5.03 -17.88
CA SER A 198 18.52 -4.87 -16.82
C SER A 198 19.89 -4.55 -17.42
N GLN A 199 20.32 -5.23 -18.48
CA GLN A 199 21.60 -4.97 -19.15
C GLN A 199 21.67 -3.54 -19.72
N ASN A 200 20.59 -3.06 -20.36
CA ASN A 200 20.49 -1.67 -20.84
C ASN A 200 20.53 -0.63 -19.70
N LEU A 201 20.07 -1.00 -18.49
CA LEU A 201 20.16 -0.13 -17.31
C LEU A 201 21.58 -0.13 -16.71
N ASP A 202 22.20 -1.30 -16.62
CA ASP A 202 23.58 -1.48 -16.16
C ASP A 202 24.56 -0.69 -17.05
N GLU A 203 24.45 -0.80 -18.39
CA GLU A 203 25.27 -0.02 -19.34
C GLU A 203 25.05 1.48 -19.18
N LEU A 204 23.81 1.94 -19.05
CA LEU A 204 23.48 3.36 -18.93
C LEU A 204 24.06 3.98 -17.65
N LEU A 205 23.97 3.29 -16.52
CA LEU A 205 24.52 3.76 -15.25
C LEU A 205 26.06 3.64 -15.23
N GLY A 206 26.62 2.57 -15.79
CA GLY A 206 28.07 2.42 -15.99
C GLY A 206 28.65 3.55 -16.84
N GLY A 207 28.05 3.84 -18.01
CA GLY A 207 28.47 4.95 -18.88
C GLY A 207 28.42 6.32 -18.19
N THR A 208 27.40 6.58 -17.36
CA THR A 208 27.36 7.81 -16.57
C THR A 208 28.47 7.90 -15.52
N VAL A 209 28.79 6.81 -14.81
CA VAL A 209 29.77 6.84 -13.72
C VAL A 209 31.22 6.75 -14.22
N GLU A 210 31.51 5.88 -15.20
CA GLU A 210 32.85 5.66 -15.74
C GLU A 210 33.26 6.71 -16.78
N ARG A 211 32.36 7.02 -17.72
CA ARG A 211 32.66 7.88 -18.89
C ARG A 211 32.21 9.34 -18.70
N GLY A 212 31.46 9.61 -17.64
CA GLY A 212 30.89 10.94 -17.36
C GLY A 212 29.72 11.31 -18.27
N GLU A 213 29.03 10.32 -18.85
CA GLU A 213 27.92 10.56 -19.80
C GLU A 213 26.67 11.14 -19.11
N GLY A 214 26.06 12.14 -19.75
CA GLY A 214 24.73 12.63 -19.44
C GLY A 214 23.65 11.71 -19.99
N ASN A 215 22.86 11.10 -19.10
CA ASN A 215 21.87 10.09 -19.47
C ASN A 215 20.50 10.38 -18.82
N SER A 216 19.43 10.02 -19.52
CA SER A 216 18.09 9.90 -18.92
C SER A 216 17.39 8.65 -19.42
N CYS A 217 16.55 8.05 -18.58
CA CYS A 217 15.70 6.92 -18.94
C CYS A 217 14.41 6.89 -18.09
N LEU A 218 13.41 6.14 -18.57
CA LEU A 218 12.15 5.94 -17.87
C LEU A 218 11.86 4.43 -17.74
N LEU A 219 11.95 3.89 -16.52
CA LEU A 219 11.49 2.54 -16.20
C LEU A 219 9.96 2.53 -16.07
N LEU A 220 9.32 1.81 -16.99
CA LEU A 220 7.87 1.68 -17.13
C LEU A 220 7.43 0.23 -16.92
N GLY A 221 6.34 0.03 -16.17
CA GLY A 221 5.72 -1.28 -16.01
C GLY A 221 4.70 -1.32 -14.85
N PRO A 222 3.87 -2.38 -14.73
CA PRO A 222 2.84 -2.48 -13.70
C PRO A 222 3.35 -2.36 -12.26
N ARG A 223 2.45 -2.11 -11.29
CA ARG A 223 2.81 -2.13 -9.86
C ARG A 223 3.13 -3.57 -9.45
N GLY A 224 4.21 -3.78 -8.69
CA GLY A 224 4.64 -5.10 -8.23
C GLY A 224 5.66 -5.85 -9.10
N THR A 225 5.98 -5.38 -10.32
CA THR A 225 6.90 -6.07 -11.25
C THR A 225 8.40 -5.87 -10.96
N GLY A 226 8.79 -5.52 -9.73
CA GLY A 226 10.22 -5.42 -9.36
C GLY A 226 11.02 -4.24 -9.94
N LYS A 227 10.42 -3.25 -10.61
CA LYS A 227 11.15 -2.08 -11.18
C LYS A 227 12.19 -1.44 -10.25
N SER A 228 11.81 -1.05 -9.02
CA SER A 228 12.76 -0.45 -8.08
C SER A 228 13.84 -1.46 -7.68
N MET A 229 13.52 -2.74 -7.54
CA MET A 229 14.47 -3.84 -7.25
C MET A 229 15.47 -4.10 -8.40
N MET A 230 15.05 -3.95 -9.66
CA MET A 230 15.94 -3.96 -10.83
C MET A 230 16.89 -2.76 -10.81
N LEU A 231 16.40 -1.57 -10.41
CA LEU A 231 17.24 -0.40 -10.21
C LEU A 231 18.21 -0.57 -9.02
N GLU A 232 17.78 -1.14 -7.88
CA GLU A 232 18.68 -1.44 -6.76
C GLU A 232 19.82 -2.40 -7.16
N ARG A 233 19.52 -3.39 -8.01
CA ARG A 233 20.54 -4.30 -8.59
C ARG A 233 21.57 -3.56 -9.44
N ALA A 234 21.14 -2.64 -10.30
CA ALA A 234 22.04 -1.86 -11.13
C ALA A 234 22.86 -0.85 -10.30
N LEU A 235 22.23 -0.23 -9.30
CA LEU A 235 22.90 0.68 -8.37
C LEU A 235 23.94 -0.04 -7.50
N SER A 236 23.65 -1.23 -6.97
CA SER A 236 24.60 -1.95 -6.11
C SER A 236 25.84 -2.41 -6.87
N LYS A 237 25.69 -2.87 -8.13
CA LYS A 237 26.81 -3.12 -9.05
C LYS A 237 27.68 -1.86 -9.20
N VAL A 238 27.09 -0.75 -9.63
CA VAL A 238 27.82 0.50 -9.92
C VAL A 238 28.42 1.13 -8.65
N SER A 239 27.78 0.97 -7.48
CA SER A 239 28.31 1.41 -6.18
C SER A 239 29.44 0.54 -5.63
N SER A 240 29.67 -0.67 -6.14
CA SER A 240 30.83 -1.49 -5.76
C SER A 240 32.13 -1.10 -6.48
N GLY A 241 32.08 -0.21 -7.47
CA GLY A 241 33.25 0.27 -8.20
C GLY A 241 34.09 1.31 -7.44
N ASN A 242 35.28 1.61 -7.97
CA ASN A 242 36.31 2.46 -7.36
C ASN A 242 35.83 3.87 -6.93
N SER A 243 34.75 4.39 -7.52
CA SER A 243 34.15 5.67 -7.13
C SER A 243 32.62 5.55 -7.12
N PRO A 244 31.98 5.30 -5.97
CA PRO A 244 30.53 5.15 -5.91
C PRO A 244 29.83 6.47 -6.33
N PRO A 245 28.73 6.42 -7.07
CA PRO A 245 27.96 7.61 -7.42
C PRO A 245 27.35 8.30 -6.20
N ILE A 246 26.95 9.56 -6.36
CA ILE A 246 26.05 10.27 -5.44
C ILE A 246 24.62 9.89 -5.87
N ILE A 247 23.84 9.29 -4.97
CA ILE A 247 22.51 8.77 -5.28
C ILE A 247 21.46 9.67 -4.63
N ILE A 248 20.58 10.26 -5.44
CA ILE A 248 19.56 11.21 -4.99
C ILE A 248 18.18 10.61 -5.29
N ARG A 249 17.34 10.43 -4.27
CA ARG A 249 16.03 9.77 -4.35
C ARG A 249 14.91 10.75 -4.05
N LEU A 250 14.00 10.95 -5.00
CA LEU A 250 12.79 11.74 -4.85
C LEU A 250 11.57 10.86 -5.13
N SER A 251 10.48 11.11 -4.42
CA SER A 251 9.22 10.38 -4.56
C SER A 251 8.07 11.37 -4.67
N GLY A 252 7.35 11.36 -5.79
CA GLY A 252 6.28 12.33 -6.10
C GLY A 252 5.09 12.25 -5.14
N TRP A 253 5.00 11.21 -4.31
CA TRP A 253 4.04 11.12 -3.20
C TRP A 253 4.39 12.06 -2.03
N VAL A 254 5.68 12.31 -1.81
CA VAL A 254 6.23 13.12 -0.72
C VAL A 254 6.55 14.54 -1.21
N GLN A 255 7.33 14.65 -2.30
CA GLN A 255 7.70 15.95 -2.87
C GLN A 255 6.66 16.43 -3.90
N GLN A 256 5.46 16.77 -3.42
CA GLN A 256 4.30 17.22 -4.22
C GLN A 256 4.47 18.61 -4.89
N ASN A 257 5.61 19.27 -4.67
CA ASN A 257 5.96 20.60 -5.19
C ASN A 257 7.47 20.67 -5.41
N ASP A 258 7.91 21.42 -6.43
CA ASP A 258 9.33 21.57 -6.77
C ASP A 258 10.19 22.16 -5.64
N ARG A 259 9.60 22.96 -4.73
CA ARG A 259 10.29 23.42 -3.50
C ARG A 259 10.69 22.28 -2.56
N LEU A 260 9.77 21.32 -2.35
CA LEU A 260 10.02 20.15 -1.52
C LEU A 260 11.05 19.21 -2.17
N ALA A 261 11.05 19.13 -3.50
CA ALA A 261 12.09 18.44 -4.26
C ALA A 261 13.46 19.11 -4.07
N MET A 262 13.59 20.43 -4.26
CA MET A 262 14.86 21.15 -4.03
C MET A 262 15.40 20.92 -2.62
N ARG A 263 14.59 21.08 -1.58
CA ARG A 263 15.02 20.89 -0.19
C ARG A 263 15.53 19.48 0.07
N GLU A 264 14.88 18.47 -0.53
CA GLU A 264 15.32 17.08 -0.40
C GLU A 264 16.60 16.76 -1.20
N ILE A 265 16.76 17.31 -2.40
CA ILE A 265 18.03 17.23 -3.15
C ILE A 265 19.15 17.86 -2.32
N ALA A 266 18.94 19.08 -1.81
CA ALA A 266 19.92 19.79 -0.98
C ALA A 266 20.31 19.00 0.29
N ARG A 267 19.33 18.39 0.97
CA ARG A 267 19.56 17.55 2.16
C ARG A 267 20.43 16.33 1.82
N GLN A 268 20.05 15.56 0.80
CA GLN A 268 20.78 14.35 0.39
C GLN A 268 22.17 14.67 -0.18
N LEU A 269 22.36 15.83 -0.82
CA LEU A 269 23.66 16.34 -1.23
C LEU A 269 24.55 16.71 -0.03
N ARG A 270 24.01 17.45 0.96
CA ARG A 270 24.72 17.83 2.19
C ARG A 270 25.21 16.59 2.92
N GLU A 271 24.35 15.58 3.05
CA GLU A 271 24.67 14.29 3.68
C GLU A 271 25.75 13.46 2.95
N GLN A 272 25.81 13.52 1.61
CA GLN A 272 26.76 12.72 0.82
C GLN A 272 28.07 13.43 0.48
N THR A 273 28.16 14.74 0.71
CA THR A 273 29.34 15.57 0.35
C THR A 273 29.92 16.40 1.50
N GLY A 274 29.17 16.62 2.58
CA GLY A 274 29.54 17.50 3.69
C GLY A 274 29.38 19.00 3.40
N ALA A 275 29.00 19.41 2.19
CA ALA A 275 28.87 20.81 1.80
C ALA A 275 27.41 21.31 1.84
N SER A 276 27.18 22.56 2.27
CA SER A 276 25.88 23.21 2.08
C SER A 276 25.82 23.86 0.69
N PHE A 277 24.88 23.41 -0.14
CA PHE A 277 24.57 24.02 -1.44
C PHE A 277 23.36 24.97 -1.38
N LEU A 278 22.85 25.24 -0.18
CA LEU A 278 21.95 26.36 0.10
C LEU A 278 22.74 27.43 0.87
N SER A 279 22.53 28.69 0.47
CA SER A 279 23.11 29.89 1.06
C SER A 279 22.43 30.23 2.39
N ALA A 280 23.21 30.54 3.43
CA ALA A 280 22.68 30.95 4.73
C ALA A 280 21.87 32.27 4.69
N GLU A 281 21.98 33.04 3.59
CA GLU A 281 21.18 34.24 3.30
C GLU A 281 19.66 33.95 3.27
N ASP A 282 19.23 32.69 3.10
CA ASP A 282 17.83 32.29 3.17
C ASP A 282 17.27 32.31 4.61
N GLU A 283 18.11 32.27 5.66
CA GLU A 283 17.65 32.33 7.06
C GLU A 283 17.19 33.74 7.46
N GLU A 284 17.82 34.79 6.93
CA GLU A 284 17.48 36.18 7.25
C GLU A 284 16.28 36.71 6.43
N GLN A 285 16.06 36.22 5.21
CA GLN A 285 15.03 36.77 4.31
C GLN A 285 13.59 36.42 4.70
N THR A 286 13.35 35.36 5.47
CA THR A 286 12.01 35.07 6.01
C THR A 286 11.57 35.99 7.15
N HIS A 287 12.47 36.77 7.77
CA HIS A 287 12.15 37.66 8.89
C HIS A 287 11.64 39.06 8.51
N ASN A 288 11.52 39.37 7.22
CA ASN A 288 11.10 40.70 6.71
C ASN A 288 9.67 40.73 6.14
N ASN A 289 8.73 39.94 6.68
CA ASN A 289 7.29 40.09 6.44
C ASN A 289 6.58 40.46 7.76
N ASP A 290 5.56 41.31 7.68
CA ASP A 290 4.96 42.05 8.81
C ASP A 290 4.04 41.23 9.76
N ASP A 291 4.51 40.09 10.28
CA ASP A 291 3.84 39.35 11.36
C ASP A 291 4.46 39.72 12.73
N GLU A 292 3.69 40.39 13.61
CA GLU A 292 4.11 40.67 14.98
C GLU A 292 4.38 39.35 15.76
N PRO A 293 5.53 39.19 16.42
CA PRO A 293 5.84 37.97 17.16
C PRO A 293 4.94 37.84 18.39
N ASN A 294 3.94 36.96 18.31
CA ASN A 294 2.96 36.70 19.37
C ASN A 294 3.65 36.37 20.72
N PRO A 295 3.58 37.24 21.76
CA PRO A 295 4.41 37.10 22.98
C PRO A 295 3.99 35.98 23.96
N PHE A 296 3.31 34.93 23.49
CA PHE A 296 2.64 33.94 24.34
C PHE A 296 2.79 32.48 23.87
N ILE A 297 3.85 32.19 23.11
CA ILE A 297 4.27 30.82 22.78
C ILE A 297 5.65 30.63 23.40
N ASP A 298 5.70 29.98 24.57
CA ASP A 298 6.96 29.58 25.21
C ASP A 298 7.73 28.63 24.29
N ALA A 299 8.89 29.06 23.82
CA ALA A 299 9.72 28.27 22.91
C ALA A 299 10.45 27.15 23.67
N PRO A 300 10.25 25.86 23.32
CA PRO A 300 11.18 24.81 23.75
C PRO A 300 12.52 25.01 23.05
N THR A 301 13.60 25.05 23.82
CA THR A 301 14.97 25.13 23.29
C THR A 301 15.43 23.78 22.75
N ASP A 302 15.01 23.46 21.52
CA ASP A 302 15.53 22.35 20.72
C ASP A 302 16.07 22.88 19.38
N ASN A 303 17.17 22.28 18.89
CA ASN A 303 17.90 22.74 17.71
C ASN A 303 17.20 22.36 16.38
N SER A 304 15.97 22.83 16.21
CA SER A 304 15.22 22.76 14.95
C SER A 304 15.68 23.86 14.00
N GLU A 305 16.79 23.62 13.28
CA GLU A 305 17.15 24.41 12.08
C GLU A 305 15.91 24.50 11.17
N THR A 306 15.27 25.66 11.17
CA THR A 306 14.01 25.86 10.46
C THR A 306 14.33 26.18 9.01
N PHE A 307 14.69 25.13 8.25
CA PHE A 307 15.08 25.21 6.83
C PHE A 307 14.07 26.03 6.03
N ALA A 308 14.41 27.30 5.80
CA ALA A 308 13.64 28.26 5.02
C ALA A 308 13.29 27.67 3.65
N GLU A 309 12.11 28.01 3.12
CA GLU A 309 11.66 27.43 1.85
C GLU A 309 12.43 28.03 0.66
N PRO A 310 13.32 27.27 -0.02
CA PRO A 310 14.10 27.84 -1.12
C PRO A 310 13.17 28.27 -2.26
N SER A 311 13.36 29.50 -2.75
CA SER A 311 12.55 30.02 -3.85
C SER A 311 12.76 29.19 -5.12
N SER A 312 11.73 29.06 -5.97
CA SER A 312 11.82 28.29 -7.23
C SER A 312 12.87 28.84 -8.21
N THR A 313 13.44 30.02 -7.94
CA THR A 313 14.50 30.67 -8.70
C THR A 313 15.85 29.95 -8.56
N HIS A 314 16.09 29.23 -7.46
CA HIS A 314 17.37 28.55 -7.19
C HIS A 314 17.47 27.15 -7.83
N LEU A 315 16.37 26.63 -8.42
CA LEU A 315 16.33 25.34 -9.13
C LEU A 315 17.50 25.17 -10.12
N PRO A 316 17.74 26.10 -11.07
CA PRO A 316 18.81 25.94 -12.06
C PRO A 316 20.20 26.02 -11.43
N ALA A 317 20.40 26.85 -10.41
CA ALA A 317 21.69 27.02 -9.74
C ALA A 317 22.10 25.73 -9.00
N LEU A 318 21.20 25.16 -8.20
CA LEU A 318 21.46 23.91 -7.48
C LEU A 318 21.69 22.74 -8.45
N ILE A 319 20.90 22.66 -9.52
CA ILE A 319 21.02 21.58 -10.51
C ILE A 319 22.31 21.71 -11.35
N ALA A 320 22.75 22.93 -11.66
CA ALA A 320 24.00 23.18 -12.37
C ALA A 320 25.27 22.83 -11.56
N VAL A 321 25.19 22.68 -10.23
CA VAL A 321 26.29 22.20 -9.39
C VAL A 321 26.48 20.67 -9.51
N LEU A 322 25.44 19.91 -9.86
CA LEU A 322 25.50 18.43 -9.88
C LEU A 322 26.60 17.86 -10.78
N PRO A 323 26.87 18.36 -12.01
CA PRO A 323 27.95 17.87 -12.85
C PRO A 323 29.34 18.38 -12.42
N THR A 324 29.42 19.35 -11.51
CA THR A 324 30.68 19.89 -10.96
C THR A 324 31.11 19.22 -9.64
N LEU A 325 30.29 18.30 -9.11
CA LEU A 325 30.64 17.52 -7.92
C LEU A 325 31.84 16.58 -8.20
N SER A 326 32.50 16.10 -7.15
CA SER A 326 33.67 15.21 -7.28
C SER A 326 33.34 13.81 -7.83
N ARG A 327 32.07 13.41 -7.77
CA ARG A 327 31.53 12.09 -8.12
C ARG A 327 30.33 12.26 -9.07
N ALA A 328 30.09 11.28 -9.94
CA ALA A 328 28.91 11.26 -10.82
C ALA A 328 27.61 11.17 -9.99
N SER A 329 26.54 11.79 -10.49
CA SER A 329 25.25 11.89 -9.80
C SER A 329 24.16 11.06 -10.49
N ILE A 330 23.40 10.28 -9.71
CA ILE A 330 22.25 9.50 -10.20
C ILE A 330 21.00 9.97 -9.45
N ILE A 331 20.04 10.54 -10.17
CA ILE A 331 18.76 11.00 -9.63
C ILE A 331 17.68 10.00 -9.97
N ILE A 332 16.93 9.58 -8.97
CA ILE A 332 15.87 8.58 -9.04
C ILE A 332 14.55 9.27 -8.70
N LEU A 333 13.60 9.24 -9.64
CA LEU A 333 12.31 9.91 -9.55
C LEU A 333 11.18 8.87 -9.47
N GLU A 334 10.84 8.44 -8.25
CA GLU A 334 9.72 7.51 -8.01
C GLU A 334 8.38 8.21 -8.17
N GLY A 335 7.48 7.62 -8.96
CA GLY A 335 6.22 8.28 -9.34
C GLY A 335 6.47 9.45 -10.29
N PHE A 336 7.31 9.26 -11.31
CA PHE A 336 7.65 10.28 -12.31
C PHE A 336 6.43 10.97 -12.93
N ASP A 337 5.30 10.25 -13.06
CA ASP A 337 4.02 10.78 -13.52
C ASP A 337 3.39 11.84 -12.59
N LEU A 338 3.73 11.86 -11.30
CA LEU A 338 3.30 12.91 -10.36
C LEU A 338 4.12 14.19 -10.56
N PHE A 339 5.44 14.08 -10.76
CA PHE A 339 6.28 15.24 -11.12
C PHE A 339 5.86 15.86 -12.46
N ALA A 340 5.31 15.07 -13.38
CA ALA A 340 4.72 15.59 -14.63
C ALA A 340 3.40 16.37 -14.42
N LEU A 341 2.75 16.27 -13.24
CA LEU A 341 1.59 17.10 -12.88
C LEU A 341 1.98 18.42 -12.19
N HIS A 342 3.26 18.63 -11.87
CA HIS A 342 3.73 19.87 -11.24
C HIS A 342 3.60 21.06 -12.21
N ALA A 343 3.16 22.21 -11.68
CA ALA A 343 2.96 23.42 -12.46
C ALA A 343 4.25 23.84 -13.20
N ARG A 344 4.18 23.93 -14.53
CA ARG A 344 5.30 24.28 -15.43
C ARG A 344 6.48 23.28 -15.45
N GLN A 345 6.35 22.10 -14.83
CA GLN A 345 7.33 21.00 -14.85
C GLN A 345 8.80 21.46 -14.66
N ALA A 346 9.06 22.45 -13.79
CA ALA A 346 10.34 23.18 -13.79
C ALA A 346 11.52 22.31 -13.33
N LEU A 347 11.32 21.48 -12.29
CA LEU A 347 12.28 20.46 -11.89
C LEU A 347 12.65 19.52 -13.04
N LEU A 348 11.66 18.93 -13.72
CA LEU A 348 11.89 18.00 -14.83
C LEU A 348 12.58 18.66 -16.02
N TYR A 349 12.24 19.92 -16.31
CA TYR A 349 12.92 20.73 -17.32
C TYR A 349 14.41 20.86 -16.99
N CYS A 350 14.76 21.36 -15.80
CA CYS A 350 16.15 21.60 -15.42
C CYS A 350 16.96 20.31 -15.35
N LEU A 351 16.44 19.25 -14.73
CA LEU A 351 17.13 17.97 -14.60
C LEU A 351 17.44 17.33 -15.96
N LEU A 352 16.48 17.37 -16.91
CA LEU A 352 16.69 16.78 -18.24
C LEU A 352 17.52 17.68 -19.16
N ASP A 353 17.46 19.01 -19.01
CA ASP A 353 18.33 19.96 -19.73
C ASP A 353 19.80 19.76 -19.33
N THR A 354 20.08 19.66 -18.02
CA THR A 354 21.44 19.41 -17.52
C THR A 354 21.92 17.99 -17.83
N ALA A 355 21.05 16.98 -17.78
CA ALA A 355 21.41 15.63 -18.23
C ALA A 355 21.70 15.56 -19.74
N GLN A 356 21.05 16.40 -20.56
CA GLN A 356 21.30 16.49 -22.00
C GLN A 356 22.56 17.31 -22.35
N SER A 357 22.97 18.23 -21.48
CA SER A 357 24.18 19.06 -21.68
C SER A 357 25.48 18.36 -21.26
N CYS A 358 25.43 17.41 -20.32
CA CYS A 358 26.57 16.62 -19.88
C CYS A 358 27.09 15.70 -21.01
N ARG A 359 28.35 15.90 -21.44
CA ARG A 359 29.00 15.08 -22.48
C ARG A 359 30.28 14.45 -21.96
N ALA A 360 30.54 13.20 -22.37
CA ALA A 360 31.78 12.49 -22.07
C ALA A 360 33.01 13.32 -22.48
N GLY A 361 34.05 13.28 -21.64
CA GLY A 361 35.32 13.98 -21.89
C GLY A 361 35.34 15.49 -21.59
N ALA A 362 34.19 16.14 -21.34
CA ALA A 362 34.12 17.59 -21.10
C ALA A 362 34.57 18.04 -19.68
N GLY A 363 35.23 17.17 -18.90
CA GLY A 363 35.63 17.42 -17.51
C GLY A 363 34.51 17.35 -16.47
N SER A 364 33.25 17.57 -16.86
CA SER A 364 32.06 17.34 -16.04
C SER A 364 31.93 15.88 -15.61
N LYS A 365 31.43 15.64 -14.39
CA LYS A 365 30.97 14.32 -13.99
C LYS A 365 29.59 14.04 -14.59
N GLY A 366 29.31 12.76 -14.83
CA GLY A 366 28.06 12.33 -15.44
C GLY A 366 26.86 12.57 -14.53
N LEU A 367 25.71 12.77 -15.18
CA LEU A 367 24.41 12.92 -14.54
C LEU A 367 23.42 11.94 -15.18
N ALA A 368 22.88 11.01 -14.40
CA ALA A 368 21.79 10.12 -14.80
C ALA A 368 20.47 10.58 -14.16
N VAL A 369 19.39 10.65 -14.96
CA VAL A 369 18.03 10.89 -14.48
C VAL A 369 17.15 9.68 -14.80
N VAL A 370 16.81 8.92 -13.76
CA VAL A 370 16.06 7.66 -13.85
C VAL A 370 14.64 7.87 -13.33
N GLY A 371 13.67 7.95 -14.25
CA GLY A 371 12.25 7.98 -13.90
C GLY A 371 11.70 6.58 -13.60
N LEU A 372 10.91 6.43 -12.54
CA LEU A 372 10.16 5.22 -12.21
C LEU A 372 8.66 5.53 -12.24
N THR A 373 7.91 4.89 -13.14
CA THR A 373 6.44 5.07 -13.20
C THR A 373 5.71 3.76 -13.52
N THR A 374 4.42 3.71 -13.15
CA THR A 374 3.49 2.64 -13.57
C THR A 374 2.46 3.10 -14.60
N ARG A 375 2.57 4.34 -15.09
CA ARG A 375 1.62 4.97 -16.00
C ARG A 375 2.20 5.01 -17.42
N ILE A 376 1.52 4.38 -18.37
CA ILE A 376 2.03 4.17 -19.74
C ILE A 376 2.03 5.47 -20.56
N ASP A 377 1.02 6.32 -20.37
CA ASP A 377 0.83 7.59 -21.07
C ASP A 377 1.64 8.76 -20.49
N THR A 378 2.57 8.50 -19.54
CA THR A 378 3.40 9.52 -18.86
C THR A 378 4.13 10.46 -19.82
N ILE A 379 4.56 9.97 -20.98
CA ILE A 379 5.27 10.76 -22.01
C ILE A 379 4.34 11.74 -22.74
N ASN A 380 3.02 11.62 -22.56
CA ASN A 380 2.02 12.57 -23.06
C ASN A 380 1.62 13.60 -21.99
N LEU A 381 1.98 13.40 -20.72
CA LEU A 381 1.90 14.43 -19.68
C LEU A 381 3.03 15.46 -19.81
N LEU A 382 4.19 15.07 -20.35
CA LEU A 382 5.33 15.96 -20.52
C LEU A 382 5.05 17.09 -21.52
N GLU A 383 5.28 18.34 -21.09
CA GLU A 383 5.25 19.51 -21.97
C GLU A 383 6.26 19.36 -23.12
N LYS A 384 5.96 19.93 -24.30
CA LYS A 384 6.83 19.84 -25.50
C LYS A 384 8.30 20.18 -25.21
N ARG A 385 8.56 21.22 -24.39
CA ARG A 385 9.91 21.67 -24.01
C ARG A 385 10.68 20.72 -23.09
N VAL A 386 9.97 19.86 -22.34
CA VAL A 386 10.55 18.82 -21.45
C VAL A 386 10.67 17.50 -22.22
N LYS A 387 9.64 17.13 -22.98
CA LYS A 387 9.63 15.95 -23.86
C LYS A 387 10.75 15.98 -24.91
N SER A 388 11.14 17.16 -25.39
CA SER A 388 12.28 17.35 -26.31
C SER A 388 13.68 17.21 -25.67
N ARG A 389 13.76 17.14 -24.33
CA ARG A 389 15.01 16.99 -23.56
C ARG A 389 15.22 15.57 -23.03
N PHE A 390 14.12 14.85 -22.82
CA PHE A 390 14.14 13.43 -22.53
C PHE A 390 14.81 12.65 -23.68
N SER A 391 15.69 11.71 -23.36
CA SER A 391 16.45 10.89 -24.32
C SER A 391 15.60 10.00 -25.23
N GLY A 392 14.32 9.80 -24.91
CA GLY A 392 13.45 8.81 -25.53
C GLY A 392 13.66 7.37 -25.03
N ARG A 393 14.64 7.10 -24.16
CA ARG A 393 14.95 5.75 -23.67
C ARG A 393 13.92 5.27 -22.64
N ILE A 394 13.01 4.39 -23.07
CA ILE A 394 11.98 3.78 -22.23
C ILE A 394 12.35 2.32 -21.97
N LEU A 395 12.60 1.98 -20.71
CA LEU A 395 12.92 0.64 -20.25
C LEU A 395 11.64 -0.04 -19.74
N ARG A 396 11.23 -1.17 -20.32
CA ARG A 396 9.94 -1.81 -20.04
C ARG A 396 10.11 -3.07 -19.20
N VAL A 397 9.66 -3.03 -17.94
CA VAL A 397 9.72 -4.16 -17.02
C VAL A 397 8.39 -4.91 -17.02
N ALA A 398 8.41 -6.11 -17.59
CA ALA A 398 7.26 -7.01 -17.68
C ALA A 398 7.06 -7.80 -16.37
N PRO A 399 5.84 -8.26 -16.05
CA PRO A 399 5.65 -9.22 -14.96
C PRO A 399 6.33 -10.55 -15.31
N HIS A 400 7.28 -10.97 -14.47
CA HIS A 400 8.02 -12.24 -14.58
C HIS A 400 7.12 -13.48 -14.73
N THR A 401 7.71 -14.57 -15.22
CA THR A 401 7.05 -15.86 -15.44
C THR A 401 6.81 -16.63 -14.12
N MET A 402 5.91 -17.62 -14.15
CA MET A 402 5.69 -18.53 -13.01
C MET A 402 6.94 -19.37 -12.69
N GLU A 403 7.73 -19.78 -13.69
CA GLU A 403 8.99 -20.50 -13.44
C GLU A 403 10.06 -19.58 -12.82
N TYR A 404 10.07 -18.28 -13.15
CA TYR A 404 10.89 -17.30 -12.41
C TYR A 404 10.45 -17.23 -10.93
N TRP A 405 9.15 -17.27 -10.63
CA TRP A 405 8.68 -17.38 -9.23
C TRP A 405 9.14 -18.68 -8.54
N ARG A 406 9.22 -19.81 -9.27
CA ARG A 406 9.73 -21.10 -8.74
C ARG A 406 11.25 -21.07 -8.50
N ARG A 407 12.04 -20.63 -9.48
CA ARG A 407 13.49 -20.38 -9.33
C ARG A 407 13.78 -19.45 -8.16
N LEU A 408 13.06 -18.32 -8.07
CA LEU A 408 13.21 -17.35 -7.00
C LEU A 408 12.76 -17.89 -5.63
N ALA A 409 11.70 -18.71 -5.57
CA ALA A 409 11.31 -19.38 -4.33
C ALA A 409 12.41 -20.32 -3.84
N LYS A 410 13.03 -21.11 -4.73
CA LYS A 410 14.18 -21.96 -4.36
C LYS A 410 15.35 -21.11 -3.86
N ALA A 411 15.76 -20.09 -4.62
CA ALA A 411 16.88 -19.23 -4.23
C ALA A 411 16.65 -18.50 -2.90
N ILE A 412 15.42 -18.07 -2.61
CA ILE A 412 15.03 -17.45 -1.32
C ILE A 412 15.05 -18.46 -0.17
N LEU A 413 14.51 -19.66 -0.37
CA LEU A 413 14.37 -20.65 0.70
C LEU A 413 15.70 -21.38 1.00
N CYS A 414 16.58 -21.52 0.00
CA CYS A 414 17.89 -22.17 0.10
C CYS A 414 19.06 -21.19 0.31
N VAL A 415 18.81 -19.96 0.80
CA VAL A 415 19.86 -19.00 1.17
C VAL A 415 20.85 -19.65 2.15
N PRO A 416 22.17 -19.54 1.93
CA PRO A 416 23.16 -20.13 2.83
C PRO A 416 23.10 -19.50 4.22
N ILE A 417 23.24 -20.35 5.24
CA ILE A 417 23.47 -19.92 6.62
C ILE A 417 24.95 -19.59 6.77
N ASP A 418 25.23 -18.50 7.50
CA ASP A 418 26.54 -18.12 8.02
C ASP A 418 27.21 -19.29 8.76
N GLU A 419 28.46 -19.60 8.40
CA GLU A 419 29.20 -20.77 8.88
C GLU A 419 29.90 -20.51 10.21
N ASP A 420 30.40 -19.29 10.40
CA ASP A 420 31.16 -18.85 11.58
C ASP A 420 30.35 -18.93 12.90
N ALA A 421 29.03 -19.12 12.80
CA ALA A 421 28.09 -19.22 13.92
C ALA A 421 27.99 -20.63 14.54
N PHE A 422 28.59 -21.68 13.94
CA PHE A 422 28.39 -23.08 14.36
C PHE A 422 29.69 -23.84 14.55
N THR A 423 29.74 -24.74 15.55
CA THR A 423 30.94 -25.53 15.87
C THR A 423 31.01 -26.91 15.20
N ASP A 424 29.91 -27.40 14.63
CA ASP A 424 29.78 -28.76 14.11
C ASP A 424 29.50 -28.76 12.58
N GLU A 425 30.55 -28.70 11.76
CA GLU A 425 30.45 -28.67 10.29
C GLU A 425 29.65 -29.86 9.70
N GLU A 426 29.79 -31.07 10.26
CA GLU A 426 29.04 -32.26 9.83
C GLU A 426 27.52 -32.08 9.97
N ASP A 427 27.07 -31.49 11.09
CA ASP A 427 25.65 -31.24 11.37
C ASP A 427 25.11 -30.13 10.45
N LEU A 428 25.90 -29.08 10.16
CA LEU A 428 25.53 -28.04 9.18
C LEU A 428 25.37 -28.63 7.77
N ALA A 429 26.31 -29.47 7.33
CA ALA A 429 26.22 -30.14 6.04
C ALA A 429 24.96 -31.03 5.95
N GLN A 430 24.69 -31.84 6.99
CA GLN A 430 23.46 -32.64 7.05
C GLN A 430 22.20 -31.77 7.04
N TRP A 431 22.17 -30.66 7.78
CA TRP A 431 21.05 -29.72 7.79
C TRP A 431 20.79 -29.15 6.39
N ARG A 432 21.82 -28.60 5.73
CA ARG A 432 21.71 -27.99 4.39
C ARG A 432 21.17 -28.96 3.35
N THR A 433 21.76 -30.15 3.22
CA THR A 433 21.30 -31.17 2.27
C THR A 433 19.86 -31.62 2.57
N THR A 434 19.50 -31.77 3.85
CA THR A 434 18.13 -32.13 4.22
C THR A 434 17.15 -31.00 3.93
N TRP A 435 17.52 -29.76 4.24
CA TRP A 435 16.69 -28.57 4.01
C TRP A 435 16.41 -28.34 2.53
N GLU A 436 17.44 -28.36 1.67
CA GLU A 436 17.23 -28.23 0.22
C GLU A 436 16.35 -29.35 -0.33
N THR A 437 16.58 -30.61 0.10
CA THR A 437 15.75 -31.75 -0.33
C THR A 437 14.27 -31.52 0.01
N ARG A 438 13.96 -30.91 1.16
CA ARG A 438 12.58 -30.58 1.57
C ARG A 438 12.01 -29.38 0.82
N VAL A 439 12.80 -28.33 0.58
CA VAL A 439 12.39 -27.18 -0.23
C VAL A 439 12.07 -27.62 -1.66
N GLN A 440 12.90 -28.49 -2.25
CA GLN A 440 12.67 -29.06 -3.57
C GLN A 440 11.37 -29.89 -3.60
N GLN A 441 11.19 -30.82 -2.65
CA GLN A 441 9.95 -31.59 -2.50
C GLN A 441 8.69 -30.72 -2.30
N PHE A 442 8.82 -29.60 -1.59
CA PHE A 442 7.73 -28.64 -1.39
C PHE A 442 7.40 -27.85 -2.66
N LEU A 443 8.39 -27.43 -3.43
CA LEU A 443 8.22 -26.68 -4.68
C LEU A 443 7.75 -27.55 -5.85
N ASP A 444 8.06 -28.85 -5.83
CA ASP A 444 7.63 -29.82 -6.83
C ASP A 444 6.27 -30.48 -6.48
N ASP A 445 5.73 -30.24 -5.28
CA ASP A 445 4.39 -30.70 -4.92
C ASP A 445 3.31 -30.02 -5.79
N LYS A 446 2.44 -30.86 -6.36
CA LYS A 446 1.32 -30.44 -7.20
C LYS A 446 0.36 -29.48 -6.47
N SER A 447 0.15 -29.61 -5.16
CA SER A 447 -0.74 -28.70 -4.44
C SER A 447 -0.09 -27.33 -4.20
N THR A 448 1.20 -27.28 -3.84
CA THR A 448 2.00 -26.03 -3.84
C THR A 448 1.97 -25.35 -5.22
N LEU A 449 2.28 -26.09 -6.29
CA LEU A 449 2.31 -25.57 -7.66
C LEU A 449 0.96 -25.00 -8.10
N GLN A 450 -0.16 -25.65 -7.76
CA GLN A 450 -1.49 -25.11 -8.02
C GLN A 450 -1.74 -23.80 -7.25
N ILE A 451 -1.46 -23.77 -5.94
CA ILE A 451 -1.68 -22.58 -5.10
C ILE A 451 -0.84 -21.38 -5.59
N LEU A 452 0.41 -21.63 -5.99
CA LEU A 452 1.29 -20.62 -6.58
C LEU A 452 0.76 -20.15 -7.95
N SER A 453 0.40 -21.07 -8.84
CA SER A 453 -0.12 -20.76 -10.19
C SER A 453 -1.42 -19.95 -10.16
N GLU A 454 -2.36 -20.31 -9.29
CA GLU A 454 -3.60 -19.52 -9.09
C GLU A 454 -3.32 -18.12 -8.53
N THR A 455 -2.36 -18.01 -7.60
CA THR A 455 -2.00 -16.74 -6.97
C THR A 455 -1.25 -15.82 -7.93
N PHE A 456 -0.34 -16.40 -8.73
CA PHE A 456 0.31 -15.75 -9.85
C PHE A 456 -0.71 -15.23 -10.86
N SER A 457 -1.64 -16.09 -11.30
CA SER A 457 -2.66 -15.77 -12.30
C SER A 457 -3.55 -14.57 -11.92
N ILE A 458 -3.84 -14.38 -10.62
CA ILE A 458 -4.60 -13.22 -10.14
C ILE A 458 -3.71 -11.98 -9.91
N THR A 459 -2.52 -12.13 -9.32
CA THR A 459 -1.80 -10.98 -8.74
C THR A 459 -0.62 -10.48 -9.56
N LYS A 460 0.24 -11.37 -10.07
CA LYS A 460 1.54 -11.07 -10.71
C LYS A 460 2.42 -10.05 -9.96
N ASP A 461 2.25 -9.92 -8.64
CA ASP A 461 2.96 -8.94 -7.79
C ASP A 461 4.01 -9.64 -6.92
N MET A 462 5.28 -9.31 -7.15
CA MET A 462 6.42 -9.88 -6.41
C MET A 462 6.34 -9.62 -4.90
N ARG A 463 5.68 -8.53 -4.49
CA ARG A 463 5.51 -8.17 -3.07
C ARG A 463 4.47 -9.07 -2.39
N MET A 464 3.46 -9.53 -3.14
CA MET A 464 2.49 -10.50 -2.62
C MET A 464 3.17 -11.87 -2.44
N PHE A 465 3.93 -12.32 -3.44
CA PHE A 465 4.76 -13.52 -3.35
C PHE A 465 5.71 -13.47 -2.13
N ALA A 466 6.46 -12.37 -1.97
CA ALA A 466 7.33 -12.17 -0.80
C ALA A 466 6.56 -12.21 0.54
N THR A 467 5.36 -11.61 0.60
CA THR A 467 4.51 -11.63 1.81
C THR A 467 4.05 -13.04 2.16
N LEU A 468 3.72 -13.86 1.16
CA LEU A 468 3.27 -15.24 1.35
C LEU A 468 4.40 -16.15 1.85
N LEU A 469 5.59 -16.05 1.26
CA LEU A 469 6.78 -16.74 1.77
C LEU A 469 7.14 -16.26 3.18
N THR A 470 7.06 -14.96 3.47
CA THR A 470 7.28 -14.40 4.82
C THR A 470 6.33 -15.02 5.84
N SER A 471 5.04 -15.08 5.52
CA SER A 471 4.00 -15.65 6.39
C SER A 471 4.26 -17.13 6.71
N MET A 472 4.60 -17.92 5.69
CA MET A 472 4.97 -19.34 5.84
C MET A 472 6.24 -19.52 6.71
N VAL A 473 7.31 -18.79 6.40
CA VAL A 473 8.61 -18.91 7.09
C VAL A 473 8.51 -18.51 8.56
N VAL A 474 7.74 -17.45 8.87
CA VAL A 474 7.47 -17.05 10.27
C VAL A 474 6.77 -18.19 11.03
N ALA A 475 5.82 -18.88 10.42
CA ALA A 475 5.03 -19.95 11.03
C ALA A 475 5.78 -21.27 11.28
N LEU A 476 6.97 -21.47 10.68
CA LEU A 476 7.80 -22.67 10.93
C LEU A 476 8.22 -22.74 12.41
N SER A 477 8.10 -23.91 13.02
CA SER A 477 8.48 -24.16 14.43
C SER A 477 9.33 -25.43 14.55
N PRO A 478 9.99 -25.71 15.68
CA PRO A 478 10.68 -26.99 15.85
C PRO A 478 9.76 -28.23 15.88
N GLU A 479 8.45 -28.03 16.02
CA GLU A 479 7.41 -29.08 15.90
C GLU A 479 6.90 -29.26 14.47
N ALA A 480 7.02 -28.21 13.64
CA ALA A 480 6.66 -28.17 12.22
C ALA A 480 7.72 -27.38 11.43
N PRO A 481 8.92 -27.94 11.24
CA PRO A 481 10.07 -27.20 10.72
C PRO A 481 10.09 -27.08 9.19
N TRP A 482 9.28 -27.90 8.49
CA TRP A 482 9.31 -28.02 7.02
C TRP A 482 8.22 -27.17 6.35
N PRO A 483 8.53 -26.48 5.24
CA PRO A 483 7.52 -25.77 4.45
C PRO A 483 6.49 -26.76 3.88
N THR A 484 5.20 -26.46 4.08
CA THR A 484 4.09 -27.36 3.70
C THR A 484 3.01 -26.59 2.94
N SER A 485 2.37 -27.22 1.94
CA SER A 485 1.34 -26.58 1.11
C SER A 485 0.13 -26.07 1.91
N SER A 486 -0.20 -26.68 3.04
CA SER A 486 -1.23 -26.21 3.98
C SER A 486 -0.87 -24.88 4.67
N GLN A 487 0.41 -24.66 4.98
CA GLN A 487 0.90 -23.38 5.50
C GLN A 487 0.80 -22.30 4.40
N LEU A 488 1.22 -22.63 3.17
CA LEU A 488 1.07 -21.72 2.03
C LEU A 488 -0.40 -21.37 1.77
N LEU A 489 -1.31 -22.34 1.82
CA LEU A 489 -2.75 -22.11 1.66
C LEU A 489 -3.28 -21.14 2.73
N THR A 490 -2.92 -21.37 3.99
CA THR A 490 -3.29 -20.49 5.12
C THR A 490 -2.77 -19.06 4.93
N SER A 491 -1.54 -18.91 4.47
CA SER A 491 -0.96 -17.61 4.09
C SER A 491 -1.72 -16.97 2.93
N VAL A 492 -2.11 -17.74 1.91
CA VAL A 492 -2.87 -17.25 0.75
C VAL A 492 -4.26 -16.79 1.16
N GLU A 493 -5.01 -17.55 1.95
CA GLU A 493 -6.31 -17.15 2.50
C GLU A 493 -6.22 -15.85 3.31
N THR A 494 -5.13 -15.68 4.08
CA THR A 494 -4.91 -14.50 4.93
C THR A 494 -4.52 -13.25 4.11
N HIS A 495 -3.70 -13.40 3.06
CA HIS A 495 -3.06 -12.27 2.37
C HIS A 495 -3.60 -11.95 0.97
N ARG A 496 -3.97 -12.94 0.15
CA ARG A 496 -4.48 -12.76 -1.23
C ARG A 496 -5.91 -12.23 -1.24
N ALA A 497 -6.74 -12.68 -0.30
CA ALA A 497 -8.15 -12.35 -0.21
C ALA A 497 -8.52 -11.88 1.19
N ARG A 498 -8.20 -10.62 1.54
CA ARG A 498 -8.70 -10.02 2.79
C ARG A 498 -10.24 -9.95 2.74
N PRO A 499 -10.98 -10.72 3.56
CA PRO A 499 -12.43 -10.56 3.61
C PRO A 499 -12.76 -9.15 4.14
N LEU A 500 -13.76 -8.49 3.55
CA LEU A 500 -14.18 -7.16 4.01
C LEU A 500 -14.76 -7.21 5.44
N TYR A 501 -15.39 -8.32 5.79
CA TYR A 501 -16.10 -8.49 7.07
C TYR A 501 -15.81 -9.87 7.71
N PRO A 502 -14.57 -10.17 8.16
CA PRO A 502 -14.23 -11.49 8.74
C PRO A 502 -15.10 -11.87 9.94
N TYR A 503 -15.41 -10.88 10.78
CA TYR A 503 -16.17 -11.05 12.03
C TYR A 503 -17.69 -10.85 11.85
N LEU A 504 -18.21 -10.94 10.63
CA LEU A 504 -19.65 -10.81 10.32
C LEU A 504 -20.54 -11.77 11.13
N HIS A 505 -19.98 -12.92 11.51
CA HIS A 505 -20.62 -13.95 12.36
C HIS A 505 -20.66 -13.59 13.86
N ASN A 506 -19.84 -12.65 14.32
CA ASN A 506 -19.77 -12.18 15.72
C ASN A 506 -20.59 -10.91 15.97
N LEU A 507 -21.33 -10.42 14.97
CA LEU A 507 -22.17 -9.24 15.12
C LEU A 507 -23.37 -9.51 16.06
N PRO A 508 -23.85 -8.49 16.79
CA PRO A 508 -25.02 -8.65 17.65
C PRO A 508 -26.26 -9.03 16.84
N TYR A 509 -27.20 -9.73 17.47
CA TYR A 509 -28.43 -10.22 16.83
C TYR A 509 -29.19 -9.13 16.06
N SER A 510 -29.27 -7.91 16.62
CA SER A 510 -29.88 -6.74 15.99
C SER A 510 -29.18 -6.33 14.69
N ALA A 511 -27.85 -6.43 14.62
CA ALA A 511 -27.08 -6.09 13.44
C ALA A 511 -27.26 -7.11 12.32
N ILE A 512 -27.19 -8.40 12.63
CA ILE A 512 -27.46 -9.47 11.66
C ILE A 512 -28.90 -9.35 11.14
N CYS A 513 -29.86 -8.95 11.99
CA CYS A 513 -31.22 -8.68 11.56
C CYS A 513 -31.35 -7.52 10.54
N LEU A 514 -30.65 -6.40 10.76
CA LEU A 514 -30.65 -5.27 9.81
C LEU A 514 -30.02 -5.65 8.46
N LEU A 515 -29.03 -6.54 8.47
CA LEU A 515 -28.41 -7.05 7.24
C LEU A 515 -29.35 -8.00 6.49
N ILE A 516 -30.06 -8.89 7.19
CA ILE A 516 -31.11 -9.73 6.57
C ILE A 516 -32.25 -8.85 6.02
N ALA A 517 -32.66 -7.80 6.74
CA ALA A 517 -33.63 -6.82 6.24
C ALA A 517 -33.16 -6.12 4.95
N SER A 518 -31.86 -5.81 4.82
CA SER A 518 -31.31 -5.25 3.57
C SER A 518 -31.28 -6.26 2.41
N VAL A 519 -31.12 -7.55 2.68
CA VAL A 519 -31.26 -8.62 1.67
C VAL A 519 -32.72 -8.77 1.21
N HIS A 520 -33.69 -8.66 2.13
CA HIS A 520 -35.12 -8.61 1.79
C HIS A 520 -35.45 -7.40 0.91
N ALA A 521 -35.00 -6.21 1.29
CA ALA A 521 -35.20 -4.99 0.50
C ALA A 521 -34.59 -5.10 -0.90
N SER A 522 -33.37 -5.63 -1.01
CA SER A 522 -32.68 -5.87 -2.28
C SER A 522 -33.43 -6.89 -3.17
N THR A 523 -33.92 -7.98 -2.59
CA THR A 523 -34.76 -8.97 -3.32
C THR A 523 -36.08 -8.34 -3.81
N ALA A 524 -36.65 -7.42 -3.04
CA ALA A 524 -37.83 -6.63 -3.42
C ALA A 524 -37.53 -5.49 -4.42
N GLY A 525 -36.31 -5.41 -4.97
CA GLY A 525 -35.91 -4.43 -5.99
C GLY A 525 -35.32 -3.12 -5.46
N TYR A 526 -35.24 -2.93 -4.14
CA TYR A 526 -34.70 -1.72 -3.52
C TYR A 526 -33.17 -1.84 -3.32
N SER A 527 -32.41 -1.42 -4.32
CA SER A 527 -30.93 -1.31 -4.25
C SER A 527 -30.43 -0.24 -3.27
N VAL A 528 -31.30 0.71 -2.92
CA VAL A 528 -31.05 1.79 -1.96
C VAL A 528 -32.09 1.72 -0.84
N VAL A 529 -31.62 1.74 0.41
CA VAL A 529 -32.45 1.60 1.61
C VAL A 529 -32.31 2.80 2.54
N THR A 530 -33.38 3.12 3.27
CA THR A 530 -33.35 4.04 4.41
C THR A 530 -33.39 3.24 5.72
N PHE A 531 -33.08 3.88 6.86
CA PHE A 531 -33.16 3.22 8.16
C PHE A 531 -34.58 2.77 8.48
N GLU A 532 -35.60 3.62 8.23
CA GLU A 532 -36.99 3.25 8.56
C GLU A 532 -37.51 2.09 7.70
N MET A 533 -37.05 1.92 6.45
CA MET A 533 -37.37 0.71 5.66
C MET A 533 -36.81 -0.55 6.34
N LEU A 534 -35.54 -0.55 6.74
CA LEU A 534 -34.91 -1.69 7.43
C LEU A 534 -35.57 -1.97 8.79
N HIS A 535 -35.94 -0.92 9.50
CA HIS A 535 -36.64 -0.96 10.79
C HIS A 535 -38.06 -1.51 10.64
N GLN A 536 -38.78 -1.19 9.55
CA GLN A 536 -40.07 -1.78 9.24
C GLN A 536 -39.95 -3.29 8.96
N TYR A 537 -39.03 -3.71 8.07
CA TYR A 537 -38.78 -5.14 7.82
C TYR A 537 -38.41 -5.90 9.11
N PHE A 538 -37.64 -5.29 10.02
CA PHE A 538 -37.33 -5.86 11.33
C PHE A 538 -38.58 -5.96 12.23
N ARG A 539 -39.38 -4.89 12.35
CA ARG A 539 -40.65 -4.88 13.12
C ARG A 539 -41.61 -5.95 12.64
N ASP A 540 -41.78 -6.10 11.33
CA ASP A 540 -42.73 -7.05 10.75
C ASP A 540 -42.23 -8.50 10.87
N GLN A 541 -40.92 -8.74 10.79
CA GLN A 541 -40.35 -10.04 11.16
C GLN A 541 -40.61 -10.36 12.65
N VAL A 542 -40.32 -9.43 13.57
CA VAL A 542 -40.55 -9.62 15.02
C VAL A 542 -42.02 -9.91 15.33
N ARG A 543 -42.96 -9.21 14.67
CA ARG A 543 -44.40 -9.49 14.74
C ARG A 543 -44.76 -10.88 14.23
N SER A 544 -44.12 -11.34 13.15
CA SER A 544 -44.37 -12.66 12.54
C SER A 544 -43.75 -13.84 13.31
N SER A 545 -42.75 -13.57 14.17
CA SER A 545 -42.06 -14.60 14.93
C SER A 545 -42.58 -14.68 16.36
N THR A 546 -43.30 -15.77 16.68
CA THR A 546 -43.66 -16.15 18.07
C THR A 546 -42.48 -16.60 18.93
N ALA A 547 -41.24 -16.32 18.50
CA ALA A 547 -40.08 -16.36 19.38
C ALA A 547 -40.27 -15.31 20.49
N ALA A 548 -39.84 -15.63 21.71
CA ALA A 548 -39.99 -14.75 22.87
C ALA A 548 -39.49 -13.34 22.55
N PRO A 549 -40.15 -12.27 23.07
CA PRO A 549 -39.78 -10.90 22.77
C PRO A 549 -38.31 -10.68 23.13
N VAL A 550 -37.48 -10.51 22.11
CA VAL A 550 -36.06 -10.23 22.30
C VAL A 550 -35.97 -8.88 23.00
N GLN A 551 -35.74 -8.92 24.31
CA GLN A 551 -35.31 -7.75 25.06
C GLN A 551 -33.96 -7.34 24.46
N ILE A 552 -34.02 -6.35 23.57
CA ILE A 552 -32.84 -5.73 22.99
C ILE A 552 -32.16 -5.05 24.18
N ASN A 553 -31.03 -5.60 24.65
CA ASN A 553 -30.38 -5.24 25.92
C ASN A 553 -29.91 -3.78 25.94
N GLY A 554 -30.81 -2.84 26.22
CA GLY A 554 -30.60 -1.38 26.24
C GLY A 554 -30.30 -0.73 24.89
N GLY A 555 -29.65 -1.45 23.96
CA GLY A 555 -29.17 -0.92 22.70
C GLY A 555 -30.27 -0.64 21.69
N SER A 556 -30.63 0.64 21.51
CA SER A 556 -31.52 1.07 20.41
C SER A 556 -31.07 0.50 19.06
N ILE A 557 -32.03 0.03 18.27
CA ILE A 557 -31.80 -0.47 16.90
C ILE A 557 -31.18 0.61 16.01
N GLY A 558 -31.41 1.90 16.30
CA GLY A 558 -30.72 3.03 15.68
C GLY A 558 -29.23 3.10 16.00
N MET A 559 -28.82 2.88 17.27
CA MET A 559 -27.39 2.80 17.64
C MET A 559 -26.71 1.58 17.01
N THR A 560 -27.42 0.47 16.84
CA THR A 560 -26.93 -0.68 16.08
C THR A 560 -26.69 -0.29 14.62
N PHE A 561 -27.62 0.44 13.98
CA PHE A 561 -27.48 0.89 12.60
C PHE A 561 -26.34 1.90 12.43
N GLU A 562 -26.20 2.90 13.33
CA GLU A 562 -25.08 3.84 13.30
C GLU A 562 -23.72 3.11 13.46
N THR A 563 -23.67 2.04 14.26
CA THR A 563 -22.48 1.18 14.36
C THR A 563 -22.15 0.48 13.04
N LEU A 564 -23.17 0.01 12.29
CA LEU A 564 -22.97 -0.61 10.97
C LEU A 564 -22.58 0.40 9.88
N VAL A 565 -23.06 1.63 9.97
CA VAL A 565 -22.63 2.74 9.10
C VAL A 565 -21.17 3.11 9.41
N ALA A 566 -20.79 3.19 10.69
CA ALA A 566 -19.40 3.42 11.11
C ALA A 566 -18.47 2.29 10.63
N ALA A 567 -18.91 1.04 10.71
CA ALA A 567 -18.21 -0.13 10.18
C ALA A 567 -18.22 -0.25 8.64
N LYS A 568 -18.69 0.78 7.91
CA LYS A 568 -18.78 0.82 6.43
C LYS A 568 -19.55 -0.35 5.81
N MET A 569 -20.51 -0.92 6.55
CA MET A 569 -21.40 -1.98 6.07
C MET A 569 -22.60 -1.39 5.32
N PHE A 570 -23.03 -0.19 5.74
CA PHE A 570 -23.94 0.69 5.02
C PHE A 570 -23.21 1.98 4.64
N VAL A 571 -23.20 2.33 3.35
CA VAL A 571 -22.52 3.52 2.82
C VAL A 571 -23.56 4.49 2.23
N LEU A 572 -23.41 5.78 2.54
CA LEU A 572 -24.29 6.84 2.04
C LEU A 572 -24.17 7.00 0.52
N VAL A 573 -25.31 7.09 -0.17
CA VAL A 573 -25.40 7.29 -1.63
C VAL A 573 -25.02 8.72 -2.04
N ALA A 574 -25.26 9.69 -1.16
CA ALA A 574 -24.96 11.11 -1.36
C ALA A 574 -24.56 11.76 -0.04
N ALA A 575 -23.89 12.91 -0.11
CA ALA A 575 -23.64 13.74 1.07
C ALA A 575 -24.96 14.14 1.74
N PRO A 576 -25.06 14.12 3.09
CA PRO A 576 -26.30 14.43 3.80
C PRO A 576 -26.64 15.92 3.66
N SER A 577 -27.79 16.23 3.07
CA SER A 577 -28.35 17.57 3.06
C SER A 577 -28.82 17.98 4.46
N TRP A 578 -28.47 19.19 4.90
CA TRP A 578 -28.78 19.72 6.25
C TRP A 578 -30.27 19.63 6.66
N ASN A 579 -31.19 19.59 5.71
CA ASN A 579 -32.64 19.52 5.94
C ASN A 579 -33.18 18.07 6.04
N THR A 580 -32.33 17.04 5.95
CA THR A 580 -32.75 15.63 5.92
C THR A 580 -32.41 14.92 7.22
N ALA A 581 -33.44 14.48 7.96
CA ALA A 581 -33.24 13.70 9.19
C ALA A 581 -32.54 12.36 8.90
N LYS A 582 -31.67 11.92 9.83
CA LYS A 582 -30.80 10.74 9.70
C LYS A 582 -31.53 9.48 9.19
N GLU A 583 -32.75 9.26 9.65
CA GLU A 583 -33.56 8.07 9.40
C GLU A 583 -33.95 7.91 7.91
N PHE A 584 -34.01 9.02 7.18
CA PHE A 584 -34.36 9.09 5.76
C PHE A 584 -33.15 9.27 4.84
N LEU A 585 -31.93 9.25 5.39
CA LEU A 585 -30.71 9.19 4.58
C LEU A 585 -30.68 7.88 3.78
N LYS A 586 -30.14 7.97 2.56
CA LYS A 586 -30.11 6.87 1.59
C LYS A 586 -28.78 6.12 1.67
N TYR A 587 -28.86 4.83 1.92
CA TYR A 587 -27.71 3.94 2.06
C TYR A 587 -27.75 2.80 1.04
N ILE A 588 -26.56 2.33 0.64
CA ILE A 588 -26.36 1.03 -0.02
C ILE A 588 -25.73 0.10 1.01
N CYS A 589 -26.21 -1.15 1.08
CA CYS A 589 -25.54 -2.21 1.82
C CYS A 589 -24.37 -2.74 0.98
N VAL A 590 -23.15 -2.73 1.54
CA VAL A 590 -21.93 -3.20 0.87
C VAL A 590 -21.71 -4.71 1.12
N VAL A 591 -22.41 -5.29 2.10
CA VAL A 591 -22.31 -6.71 2.44
C VAL A 591 -23.13 -7.54 1.45
N GLU A 592 -22.49 -8.46 0.74
CA GLU A 592 -23.19 -9.33 -0.18
C GLU A 592 -24.09 -10.37 0.50
N ARG A 593 -25.15 -10.78 -0.20
CA ARG A 593 -26.11 -11.80 0.23
C ARG A 593 -25.43 -13.11 0.65
N GLU A 594 -24.37 -13.50 -0.07
CA GLU A 594 -23.63 -14.71 0.26
C GLU A 594 -22.91 -14.63 1.61
N ASP A 595 -22.35 -13.48 1.96
CA ASP A 595 -21.62 -13.31 3.20
C ASP A 595 -22.57 -13.21 4.39
N VAL A 596 -23.73 -12.54 4.23
CA VAL A 596 -24.83 -12.60 5.21
C VAL A 596 -25.26 -14.06 5.43
N LYS A 597 -25.37 -14.87 4.36
CA LYS A 597 -25.67 -16.30 4.48
C LYS A 597 -24.58 -17.07 5.23
N LYS A 598 -23.30 -16.92 4.83
CA LYS A 598 -22.15 -17.56 5.48
C LYS A 598 -22.08 -17.20 6.98
N ALA A 599 -22.40 -15.96 7.36
CA ALA A 599 -22.43 -15.51 8.74
C ALA A 599 -23.61 -16.10 9.55
N VAL A 600 -24.82 -16.14 8.97
CA VAL A 600 -26.00 -16.75 9.61
C VAL A 600 -25.83 -18.26 9.77
N ASP A 601 -25.23 -18.93 8.77
CA ASP A 601 -24.89 -20.36 8.84
C ASP A 601 -23.82 -20.64 9.91
N LYS A 602 -22.73 -19.86 9.98
CA LYS A 602 -21.70 -19.98 11.02
C LYS A 602 -22.22 -19.63 12.43
N GLY A 603 -23.13 -18.67 12.54
CA GLY A 603 -23.71 -18.25 13.82
C GLY A 603 -24.74 -19.23 14.41
N GLY A 604 -25.16 -20.26 13.67
CA GLY A 604 -26.09 -21.30 14.16
C GLY A 604 -27.53 -20.83 14.44
N MET A 605 -27.87 -19.57 14.14
CA MET A 605 -29.14 -18.95 14.54
C MET A 605 -30.31 -19.40 13.66
N ILE A 606 -30.90 -20.55 13.99
CA ILE A 606 -32.02 -21.19 13.26
C ILE A 606 -33.17 -20.20 12.90
N PRO A 607 -33.63 -19.28 13.77
CA PRO A 607 -34.68 -18.31 13.41
C PRO A 607 -34.25 -17.36 12.29
N LEU A 608 -33.00 -16.87 12.33
CA LEU A 608 -32.43 -15.98 11.31
C LEU A 608 -32.23 -16.71 9.99
N LYS A 609 -31.78 -17.97 10.03
CA LYS A 609 -31.68 -18.82 8.83
C LYS A 609 -33.04 -18.98 8.15
N LYS A 610 -34.09 -19.30 8.91
CA LYS A 610 -35.46 -19.36 8.38
C LYS A 610 -35.94 -18.03 7.78
N TRP A 611 -35.60 -16.89 8.39
CA TRP A 611 -35.97 -15.57 7.86
C TRP A 611 -35.18 -15.18 6.60
N LEU A 612 -33.89 -15.51 6.52
CA LEU A 612 -33.07 -15.29 5.32
C LEU A 612 -33.54 -16.16 4.13
N HIS A 613 -34.02 -17.38 4.40
CA HIS A 613 -34.66 -18.22 3.38
C HIS A 613 -36.00 -17.69 2.88
N LYS A 614 -36.73 -16.86 3.66
CA LYS A 614 -37.92 -16.13 3.15
C LYS A 614 -37.58 -15.02 2.13
N ALA A 615 -36.30 -14.69 1.93
CA ALA A 615 -35.84 -13.71 0.94
C ALA A 615 -35.44 -14.34 -0.41
N GLN A 616 -35.74 -15.63 -0.64
CA GLN A 616 -35.38 -16.36 -1.87
C GLN A 616 -36.48 -16.28 -2.92
#